data_AF-A0A951I038-F1
#
_entry.id   AF-A0A951I038-F1
#
_cell.length_a   1.000
_cell.length_b   1.000
_cell.length_c   1.000
_cell.angle_alpha   90.00
_cell.angle_beta   90.00
_cell.angle_gamma   90.00
#
_symmetry.space_group_name_H-M   'P 1'
#
loop_
_entity.id
_entity.type
_entity.pdbx_description
1 polymer ?
#
loop_
_entity_poly.entity_id
_entity_poly.type
_entity_poly.pdbx_seq_one_letter_code
_entity_poly.pdbx_strand_id
1 'polypeptide(L)'
;MRKLAPFFAAFLLLAAAQLAAAQDTTVPHIPLGLEQARVTFSGGSVDPIGNFTFAGNGMTLTGWLTEGAFSPQCLPCQGGDEISIRTTYSGEQSIRAGTLTINGVSRDVYYAGAMVFDGNRVTLPTRYSRLPFTVTFPITLQGHLQVHRFNPFNNSTGLLFELPLKLHGTARLTLSVQSISPLNGRPFYRFRGLSYELSAAADTLDK
;
A
#
# COMPACT_ATOMS: atom_id res chain seq x y z
N MET A 1 60.02 -25.83 35.83
CA MET A 1 59.52 -25.73 34.44
C MET A 1 58.01 -25.99 34.46
N ARG A 2 57.20 -24.92 34.38
CA ARG A 2 55.72 -24.98 34.45
C ARG A 2 55.15 -25.25 33.06
N LYS A 3 54.40 -26.35 32.90
CA LYS A 3 53.64 -26.67 31.68
C LYS A 3 52.29 -25.92 31.69
N LEU A 4 52.25 -24.77 31.01
CA LEU A 4 51.02 -24.18 30.44
C LEU A 4 50.90 -24.73 29.00
N ALA A 5 49.77 -25.02 28.37
CA ALA A 5 48.37 -25.13 28.76
C ALA A 5 47.65 -25.77 27.54
N PRO A 6 46.97 -26.93 27.64
CA PRO A 6 46.05 -27.39 26.59
C PRO A 6 44.70 -26.63 26.61
N PHE A 7 44.45 -25.82 27.65
CA PHE A 7 43.20 -25.08 27.84
C PHE A 7 43.06 -23.84 26.92
N PHE A 8 44.16 -23.29 26.39
CA PHE A 8 44.08 -22.10 25.53
C PHE A 8 43.58 -22.42 24.11
N ALA A 9 43.85 -23.62 23.59
CA ALA A 9 43.40 -24.02 22.26
C ALA A 9 41.89 -24.30 22.20
N ALA A 10 41.31 -24.85 23.28
CA ALA A 10 39.88 -25.14 23.35
C ALA A 10 39.02 -23.85 23.44
N PHE A 11 39.54 -22.80 24.08
CA PHE A 11 38.80 -21.53 24.22
C PHE A 11 38.75 -20.73 22.91
N LEU A 12 39.80 -20.81 22.09
CA LEU A 12 39.86 -20.16 20.76
C LEU A 12 38.93 -20.83 19.73
N LEU A 13 38.77 -22.15 19.79
CA LEU A 13 37.84 -22.89 18.91
C LEU A 13 36.37 -22.65 19.28
N LEU A 14 36.06 -22.44 20.57
CA LEU A 14 34.70 -22.07 21.00
C LEU A 14 34.31 -20.64 20.60
N ALA A 15 35.28 -19.70 20.63
CA ALA A 15 35.06 -18.32 20.21
C ALA A 15 34.86 -18.21 18.67
N ALA A 16 35.55 -19.03 17.88
CA ALA A 16 35.35 -19.07 16.43
C ALA A 16 33.99 -19.70 16.02
N ALA A 17 33.50 -20.67 16.79
CA ALA A 17 32.18 -21.28 16.55
C ALA A 17 31.02 -20.34 16.90
N GLN A 18 31.20 -19.37 17.81
CA GLN A 18 30.18 -18.37 18.14
C GLN A 18 30.12 -17.21 17.14
N LEU A 19 31.18 -16.93 16.38
CA LEU A 19 31.13 -15.98 15.25
C LEU A 19 30.62 -16.62 13.94
N ALA A 20 30.63 -17.96 13.84
CA ALA A 20 30.11 -18.71 12.71
C ALA A 20 28.62 -19.08 12.84
N ALA A 21 27.94 -18.61 13.91
CA ALA A 21 26.49 -18.50 13.91
C ALA A 21 26.13 -17.41 12.89
N ALA A 22 26.12 -17.87 11.64
CA ALA A 22 25.72 -17.20 10.43
C ALA A 22 24.80 -16.03 10.73
N GLN A 23 25.28 -14.84 10.39
CA GLN A 23 24.41 -13.78 9.93
C GLN A 23 23.63 -14.34 8.75
N ASP A 24 22.54 -15.03 9.05
CA ASP A 24 21.56 -15.44 8.08
C ASP A 24 20.85 -14.15 7.68
N THR A 25 21.50 -13.41 6.78
CA THR A 25 20.99 -12.18 6.17
C THR A 25 19.90 -12.48 5.14
N THR A 26 19.39 -13.71 5.10
CA THR A 26 18.14 -14.02 4.43
C THR A 26 17.03 -13.35 5.22
N VAL A 27 16.67 -12.15 4.78
CA VAL A 27 15.41 -11.51 5.13
C VAL A 27 14.32 -12.55 4.87
N PRO A 28 13.52 -12.94 5.87
CA PRO A 28 12.46 -13.88 5.62
C PRO A 28 11.47 -13.25 4.65
N HIS A 29 11.44 -13.78 3.42
CA HIS A 29 10.28 -13.64 2.55
C HIS A 29 9.19 -14.44 3.22
N ILE A 30 8.40 -13.79 4.07
CA ILE A 30 7.17 -14.39 4.56
C ILE A 30 6.19 -14.27 3.39
N PRO A 31 5.78 -15.36 2.72
CA PRO A 31 4.68 -15.29 1.77
C PRO A 31 3.43 -14.99 2.59
N LEU A 32 3.19 -13.71 2.82
CA LEU A 32 1.97 -13.24 3.44
C LEU A 32 0.87 -13.42 2.40
N GLY A 33 0.04 -14.43 2.63
CA GLY A 33 -1.24 -14.54 1.96
C GLY A 33 -2.09 -13.36 2.39
N LEU A 34 -2.01 -12.27 1.62
CA LEU A 34 -2.93 -11.16 1.76
C LEU A 34 -4.32 -11.64 1.39
N GLU A 35 -5.23 -11.65 2.35
CA GLU A 35 -6.61 -12.06 2.09
C GLU A 35 -7.42 -10.85 1.63
N GLN A 36 -7.24 -9.73 2.32
CA GLN A 36 -8.02 -8.53 2.14
C GLN A 36 -7.18 -7.27 2.26
N ALA A 37 -7.54 -6.27 1.48
CA ALA A 37 -6.99 -4.94 1.55
C ALA A 37 -8.09 -3.90 1.42
N ARG A 38 -8.00 -2.85 2.24
CA ARG A 38 -8.86 -1.68 2.15
C ARG A 38 -8.01 -0.44 2.12
N VAL A 39 -8.32 0.46 1.20
CA VAL A 39 -7.68 1.78 1.15
C VAL A 39 -8.76 2.84 1.02
N THR A 40 -8.74 3.88 1.85
CA THR A 40 -9.78 4.92 1.89
C THR A 40 -9.17 6.30 1.89
N PHE A 41 -9.57 7.12 0.94
CA PHE A 41 -9.25 8.54 0.80
C PHE A 41 -10.48 9.36 1.09
N SER A 42 -10.38 10.25 2.09
CA SER A 42 -11.43 11.19 2.44
C SER A 42 -10.94 12.61 2.21
N GLY A 43 -11.73 13.43 1.51
CA GLY A 43 -11.41 14.83 1.27
C GLY A 43 -11.70 15.27 -0.17
N GLY A 44 -11.88 16.56 -0.36
CA GLY A 44 -12.00 17.20 -1.68
C GLY A 44 -10.81 18.10 -2.01
N SER A 45 -9.69 17.94 -1.31
CA SER A 45 -8.49 18.78 -1.42
C SER A 45 -7.43 18.18 -2.32
N VAL A 46 -6.50 19.04 -2.73
CA VAL A 46 -5.36 18.76 -3.61
C VAL A 46 -4.42 17.70 -3.03
N ASP A 47 -4.39 17.54 -1.70
CA ASP A 47 -3.52 16.58 -1.02
C ASP A 47 -4.35 15.50 -0.31
N PRO A 48 -4.90 14.50 -1.02
CA PRO A 48 -5.68 13.46 -0.38
C PRO A 48 -4.77 12.59 0.48
N ILE A 49 -5.05 12.54 1.78
CA ILE A 49 -4.46 11.58 2.70
C ILE A 49 -5.38 10.36 2.76
N GLY A 50 -4.85 9.20 2.39
CA GLY A 50 -5.55 7.92 2.47
C GLY A 50 -5.03 7.06 3.61
N ASN A 51 -5.90 6.27 4.20
CA ASN A 51 -5.53 5.18 5.10
C ASN A 51 -5.56 3.86 4.33
N PHE A 52 -4.54 3.03 4.51
CA PHE A 52 -4.57 1.65 4.03
C PHE A 52 -4.58 0.66 5.19
N THR A 53 -5.18 -0.50 4.92
CA THR A 53 -5.15 -1.66 5.79
C THR A 53 -4.99 -2.90 4.92
N PHE A 54 -3.98 -3.71 5.22
CA PHE A 54 -3.76 -5.01 4.63
C PHE A 54 -3.89 -6.07 5.72
N ALA A 55 -4.64 -7.13 5.47
CA ALA A 55 -4.90 -8.18 6.44
C ALA A 55 -4.81 -9.57 5.80
N GLY A 56 -4.25 -10.52 6.55
CA GLY A 56 -4.16 -11.93 6.16
C GLY A 56 -3.27 -12.73 7.11
N ASN A 57 -3.51 -14.03 7.25
CA ASN A 57 -2.69 -14.93 8.07
C ASN A 57 -2.45 -14.44 9.53
N GLY A 58 -3.47 -13.83 10.16
CA GLY A 58 -3.36 -13.31 11.54
C GLY A 58 -2.50 -12.06 11.69
N MET A 59 -2.14 -11.42 10.58
CA MET A 59 -1.41 -10.16 10.50
C MET A 59 -2.29 -9.04 9.97
N THR A 60 -2.10 -7.85 10.52
CA THR A 60 -2.66 -6.60 9.99
C THR A 60 -1.55 -5.57 9.83
N LEU A 61 -1.48 -4.92 8.67
CA LEU A 61 -0.66 -3.76 8.39
C LEU A 61 -1.56 -2.56 8.16
N THR A 62 -1.27 -1.44 8.82
CA THR A 62 -1.94 -0.17 8.58
C THR A 62 -0.92 0.92 8.29
N GLY A 63 -1.33 1.94 7.54
CA GLY A 63 -0.47 3.08 7.27
C GLY A 63 -1.21 4.16 6.50
N TRP A 64 -0.45 5.19 6.14
CA TRP A 64 -1.00 6.37 5.48
C TRP A 64 -0.37 6.53 4.10
N LEU A 65 -1.19 6.89 3.13
CA LEU A 65 -0.80 7.29 1.80
C LEU A 65 -1.01 8.78 1.69
N THR A 66 0.07 9.51 1.47
CA THR A 66 0.00 10.94 1.15
C THR A 66 0.39 11.09 -0.30
N GLU A 67 -0.37 11.84 -1.10
CA GLU A 67 -0.10 12.13 -2.51
C GLU A 67 0.87 11.17 -3.25
N GLY A 68 0.30 10.10 -3.80
CA GLY A 68 0.73 9.58 -5.09
C GLY A 68 0.00 10.37 -6.18
N ALA A 69 0.39 10.26 -7.45
CA ALA A 69 -0.25 10.97 -8.57
C ALA A 69 -1.74 10.58 -8.75
N PHE A 70 -2.63 11.00 -7.85
CA PHE A 70 -4.07 10.87 -7.95
C PHE A 70 -4.59 12.06 -8.77
N SER A 71 -4.44 11.95 -10.08
CA SER A 71 -5.08 12.85 -11.01
C SER A 71 -6.18 12.06 -11.70
N PRO A 72 -7.48 12.24 -11.37
CA PRO A 72 -8.49 11.87 -12.34
C PRO A 72 -8.11 12.60 -13.63
N GLN A 73 -7.95 11.85 -14.73
CA GLN A 73 -7.34 12.36 -15.97
C GLN A 73 -8.10 13.56 -16.60
N CYS A 74 -9.25 13.91 -16.05
CA CYS A 74 -9.97 15.14 -16.34
C CYS A 74 -9.83 16.14 -15.19
N LEU A 75 -9.26 17.32 -15.44
CA LEU A 75 -9.37 18.45 -14.51
C LEU A 75 -9.69 19.71 -15.31
N PRO A 76 -10.92 20.26 -15.20
CA PRO A 76 -12.08 19.77 -14.44
C PRO A 76 -12.80 18.59 -15.14
N CYS A 77 -13.31 17.61 -14.37
CA CYS A 77 -14.16 16.56 -14.91
C CYS A 77 -15.56 17.06 -15.25
N GLN A 78 -16.02 16.80 -16.47
CA GLN A 78 -17.34 17.13 -16.96
C GLN A 78 -18.20 15.87 -17.20
N GLY A 79 -19.52 15.99 -17.10
CA GLY A 79 -20.44 14.92 -17.49
C GLY A 79 -20.23 14.47 -18.93
N GLY A 80 -20.10 13.15 -19.11
CA GLY A 80 -19.78 12.52 -20.39
C GLY A 80 -18.28 12.28 -20.63
N ASP A 81 -17.38 12.78 -19.79
CA ASP A 81 -15.95 12.48 -19.89
C ASP A 81 -15.68 11.02 -19.50
N GLU A 82 -14.72 10.39 -20.17
CA GLU A 82 -14.15 9.12 -19.72
C GLU A 82 -13.06 9.37 -18.68
N ILE A 83 -13.14 8.67 -17.56
CA ILE A 83 -12.19 8.79 -16.46
C ILE A 83 -11.65 7.43 -16.09
N SER A 84 -10.36 7.36 -15.73
CA SER A 84 -9.75 6.17 -15.13
C SER A 84 -9.10 6.54 -13.81
N ILE A 85 -8.99 5.55 -12.92
CA ILE A 85 -8.23 5.68 -11.69
C ILE A 85 -6.91 4.96 -11.91
N ARG A 86 -5.83 5.74 -11.99
CA ARG A 86 -4.47 5.22 -11.94
C ARG A 86 -3.70 6.01 -10.91
N THR A 87 -3.09 5.32 -9.95
CA THR A 87 -2.38 6.00 -8.86
C THR A 87 -1.15 5.21 -8.46
N THR A 88 -0.03 5.90 -8.36
CA THR A 88 1.26 5.30 -7.97
C THR A 88 1.72 5.95 -6.68
N TYR A 89 2.06 5.14 -5.69
CA TYR A 89 2.65 5.56 -4.43
C TYR A 89 4.03 4.93 -4.31
N SER A 90 5.05 5.75 -4.07
CA SER A 90 6.42 5.28 -3.87
C SER A 90 7.23 6.28 -3.07
N GLY A 91 8.10 5.79 -2.19
CA GLY A 91 8.97 6.64 -1.38
C GLY A 91 8.34 7.16 -0.08
N GLU A 92 9.17 7.78 0.76
CA GLU A 92 8.84 8.16 2.14
C GLU A 92 7.66 9.12 2.24
N GLN A 93 7.60 10.06 1.30
CA GLN A 93 6.57 11.09 1.27
C GLN A 93 5.23 10.54 0.79
N SER A 94 5.22 9.38 0.13
CA SER A 94 3.98 8.79 -0.40
C SER A 94 3.43 7.63 0.41
N ILE A 95 4.30 6.84 1.04
CA ILE A 95 3.92 5.71 1.89
C ILE A 95 4.53 5.96 3.27
N ARG A 96 3.70 6.48 4.19
CA ARG A 96 4.15 6.84 5.54
C ARG A 96 4.06 5.67 6.49
N ALA A 97 4.91 5.72 7.51
CA ALA A 97 4.95 4.78 8.63
C ALA A 97 3.55 4.47 9.20
N GLY A 98 3.43 3.30 9.80
CA GLY A 98 2.19 2.85 10.41
C GLY A 98 2.43 1.68 11.35
N THR A 99 1.46 0.78 11.44
CA THR A 99 1.46 -0.25 12.48
C THR A 99 1.37 -1.64 11.86
N LEU A 100 2.22 -2.55 12.37
CA LEU A 100 2.14 -3.98 12.15
C LEU A 100 1.57 -4.63 13.41
N THR A 101 0.48 -5.38 13.26
CA THR A 101 -0.11 -6.20 14.32
C THR A 101 0.01 -7.67 13.95
N ILE A 102 0.61 -8.48 14.82
CA ILE A 102 0.69 -9.94 14.69
C ILE A 102 0.16 -10.57 15.97
N ASN A 103 -0.85 -11.43 15.87
CA ASN A 103 -1.46 -12.11 17.02
C ASN A 103 -1.87 -11.13 18.15
N GLY A 104 -2.38 -9.96 17.79
CA GLY A 104 -2.80 -8.90 18.72
C GLY A 104 -1.67 -8.01 19.27
N VAL A 105 -0.41 -8.29 18.95
CA VAL A 105 0.73 -7.45 19.36
C VAL A 105 1.08 -6.46 18.25
N SER A 106 0.96 -5.17 18.55
CA SER A 106 1.23 -4.07 17.62
C SER A 106 2.62 -3.49 17.78
N ARG A 107 3.25 -3.11 16.67
CA ARG A 107 4.53 -2.39 16.61
C ARG A 107 4.51 -1.36 15.49
N ASP A 108 5.20 -0.25 15.71
CA ASP A 108 5.42 0.74 14.67
C ASP A 108 6.40 0.22 13.62
N VAL A 109 6.10 0.48 12.36
CA VAL A 109 6.89 0.08 11.20
C VAL A 109 6.94 1.19 10.17
N TYR A 110 7.98 1.13 9.33
CA TYR A 110 8.18 2.00 8.19
C TYR A 110 7.98 1.20 6.90
N TYR A 111 7.59 1.89 5.84
CA TYR A 111 7.34 1.26 4.55
C TYR A 111 8.27 1.81 3.49
N ALA A 112 8.72 0.94 2.59
CA ALA A 112 9.41 1.29 1.36
C ALA A 112 8.83 0.47 0.19
N GLY A 113 9.24 0.79 -1.03
CA GLY A 113 8.75 0.14 -2.25
C GLY A 113 7.72 0.99 -2.99
N ALA A 114 6.85 0.32 -3.76
CA ALA A 114 5.89 0.96 -4.64
C ALA A 114 4.57 0.21 -4.72
N MET A 115 3.48 0.97 -4.86
CA MET A 115 2.11 0.48 -5.04
C MET A 115 1.47 1.18 -6.23
N VAL A 116 0.86 0.41 -7.13
CA VAL A 116 0.16 0.90 -8.31
C VAL A 116 -1.27 0.40 -8.28
N PHE A 117 -2.21 1.35 -8.23
CA PHE A 117 -3.63 1.12 -8.42
C PHE A 117 -3.94 1.40 -9.89
N ASP A 118 -4.56 0.46 -10.58
CA ASP A 118 -4.90 0.59 -12.00
C ASP A 118 -6.31 0.08 -12.27
N GLY A 119 -7.17 0.99 -12.74
CA GLY A 119 -8.58 0.76 -12.96
C GLY A 119 -9.01 1.12 -14.37
N ASN A 120 -10.06 0.44 -14.83
CA ASN A 120 -10.63 0.68 -16.17
C ASN A 120 -11.22 2.09 -16.30
N ARG A 121 -11.45 2.50 -17.55
CA ARG A 121 -12.16 3.75 -17.85
C ARG A 121 -13.67 3.61 -17.59
N VAL A 122 -14.29 4.68 -17.12
CA VAL A 122 -15.75 4.81 -16.97
C VAL A 122 -16.19 6.19 -17.42
N THR A 123 -17.32 6.26 -18.11
CA THR A 123 -17.95 7.51 -18.51
C THR A 123 -18.71 8.13 -17.33
N LEU A 124 -18.44 9.41 -17.05
CA LEU A 124 -19.19 10.16 -16.05
C LEU A 124 -20.61 10.41 -16.53
N PRO A 125 -21.62 10.34 -15.63
CA PRO A 125 -23.00 10.60 -16.01
C PRO A 125 -23.14 12.02 -16.58
N THR A 126 -24.02 12.19 -17.55
CA THR A 126 -24.34 13.52 -18.12
C THR A 126 -25.50 14.19 -17.40
N ARG A 127 -26.26 13.42 -16.60
CA ARG A 127 -27.44 13.91 -15.88
C ARG A 127 -27.04 14.60 -14.58
N TYR A 128 -27.68 15.74 -14.34
CA TYR A 128 -27.51 16.52 -13.12
C TYR A 128 -28.23 15.86 -11.94
N SER A 129 -27.51 15.68 -10.84
CA SER A 129 -28.07 15.38 -9.53
C SER A 129 -27.46 16.32 -8.49
N ARG A 130 -28.29 16.86 -7.59
CA ARG A 130 -27.82 17.66 -6.45
C ARG A 130 -27.19 16.81 -5.34
N LEU A 131 -27.47 15.51 -5.35
CA LEU A 131 -26.95 14.58 -4.37
C LEU A 131 -25.59 14.03 -4.84
N PRO A 132 -24.64 13.78 -3.93
CA PRO A 132 -23.45 13.01 -4.26
C PRO A 132 -23.83 11.65 -4.84
N PHE A 133 -23.03 11.16 -5.77
CA PHE A 133 -23.19 9.84 -6.37
C PHE A 133 -21.85 9.13 -6.41
N THR A 134 -21.91 7.80 -6.50
CA THR A 134 -20.73 6.95 -6.54
C THR A 134 -20.61 6.27 -7.89
N VAL A 135 -19.41 6.30 -8.45
CA VAL A 135 -19.01 5.50 -9.61
C VAL A 135 -18.13 4.37 -9.12
N THR A 136 -18.35 3.16 -9.62
CA THR A 136 -17.62 1.97 -9.22
C THR A 136 -16.80 1.42 -10.38
N PHE A 137 -15.57 1.00 -10.09
CA PHE A 137 -14.60 0.53 -11.08
C PHE A 137 -14.03 -0.81 -10.64
N PRO A 138 -13.88 -1.81 -11.53
CA PRO A 138 -12.93 -2.88 -11.27
C PRO A 138 -11.53 -2.27 -11.22
N ILE A 139 -10.73 -2.70 -10.23
CA ILE A 139 -9.38 -2.20 -10.03
C ILE A 139 -8.41 -3.31 -9.63
N THR A 140 -7.15 -3.14 -10.00
CA THR A 140 -6.05 -4.00 -9.56
C THR A 140 -5.05 -3.17 -8.75
N LEU A 141 -4.55 -3.73 -7.65
CA LEU A 141 -3.39 -3.24 -6.92
C LEU A 141 -2.22 -4.16 -7.22
N GLN A 142 -1.12 -3.60 -7.72
CA GLN A 142 0.13 -4.30 -7.95
C GLN A 142 1.29 -3.57 -7.32
N GLY A 143 2.34 -4.29 -6.92
CA GLY A 143 3.53 -3.66 -6.40
C GLY A 143 4.33 -4.56 -5.48
N HIS A 144 5.23 -3.93 -4.73
CA HIS A 144 6.07 -4.58 -3.75
C HIS A 144 6.29 -3.61 -2.60
N LEU A 145 5.95 -4.05 -1.40
CA LEU A 145 6.07 -3.27 -0.18
C LEU A 145 7.09 -3.92 0.74
N GLN A 146 8.05 -3.15 1.21
CA GLN A 146 9.04 -3.57 2.20
C GLN A 146 8.64 -2.99 3.55
N VAL A 147 8.65 -3.82 4.59
CA VAL A 147 8.27 -3.42 5.95
C VAL A 147 9.53 -3.38 6.81
N HIS A 148 9.84 -2.23 7.39
CA HIS A 148 11.06 -2.00 8.15
C HIS A 148 10.76 -1.63 9.61
N ARG A 149 11.66 -2.01 10.51
CA ARG A 149 11.65 -1.58 11.92
C ARG A 149 12.11 -0.14 12.09
N PHE A 150 13.03 0.32 11.25
CA PHE A 150 13.60 1.67 11.26
C PHE A 150 13.29 2.36 9.94
N ASN A 151 13.42 3.69 9.90
CA ASN A 151 13.16 4.44 8.67
C ASN A 151 14.19 4.06 7.58
N PRO A 152 13.76 3.38 6.49
CA PRO A 152 14.68 2.88 5.46
C PRO A 152 15.35 3.98 4.64
N PHE A 153 14.80 5.20 4.65
CA PHE A 153 15.34 6.36 3.93
C PHE A 153 16.50 7.03 4.67
N ASN A 154 16.59 6.82 6.00
CA ASN A 154 17.70 7.26 6.82
C ASN A 154 18.68 6.13 7.15
N ASN A 155 18.18 4.89 7.21
CA ASN A 155 18.94 3.69 7.53
C ASN A 155 18.29 2.46 6.88
N SER A 156 18.94 1.87 5.89
CA SER A 156 18.41 0.72 5.14
C SER A 156 18.38 -0.60 5.93
N THR A 157 18.94 -0.64 7.15
CA THR A 157 18.89 -1.83 8.00
C THR A 157 17.51 -2.01 8.64
N GLY A 158 17.23 -3.22 9.15
CA GLY A 158 15.99 -3.51 9.87
C GLY A 158 14.79 -3.81 8.99
N LEU A 159 15.01 -4.27 7.74
CA LEU A 159 13.98 -4.93 6.96
C LEU A 159 13.44 -6.14 7.73
N LEU A 160 12.12 -6.18 7.94
CA LEU A 160 11.43 -7.26 8.64
C LEU A 160 11.00 -8.33 7.66
N PHE A 161 10.29 -7.93 6.60
CA PHE A 161 9.85 -8.80 5.51
C PHE A 161 9.44 -7.95 4.30
N GLU A 162 9.23 -8.65 3.18
CA GLU A 162 8.72 -8.08 1.95
C GLU A 162 7.34 -8.64 1.62
N LEU A 163 6.54 -7.82 0.95
CA LEU A 163 5.14 -8.10 0.64
C LEU A 163 4.88 -7.82 -0.84
N PRO A 164 4.90 -8.85 -1.71
CA PRO A 164 4.41 -8.71 -3.08
C PRO A 164 2.91 -8.42 -3.05
N LEU A 165 2.48 -7.42 -3.80
CA LEU A 165 1.09 -7.00 -3.90
C LEU A 165 0.55 -7.40 -5.26
N LYS A 166 -0.51 -8.20 -5.28
CA LYS A 166 -1.30 -8.53 -6.47
C LYS A 166 -2.74 -8.81 -6.05
N LEU A 167 -3.52 -7.74 -5.90
CA LEU A 167 -4.90 -7.81 -5.43
C LEU A 167 -5.84 -7.26 -6.49
N HIS A 168 -7.07 -7.76 -6.51
CA HIS A 168 -8.13 -7.29 -7.38
C HIS A 168 -9.32 -6.87 -6.55
N GLY A 169 -10.15 -5.97 -7.06
CA GLY A 169 -11.37 -5.58 -6.37
C GLY A 169 -12.09 -4.42 -6.99
N THR A 170 -12.73 -3.62 -6.15
CA THR A 170 -13.59 -2.51 -6.55
C THR A 170 -13.10 -1.20 -5.98
N ALA A 171 -12.94 -0.20 -6.84
CA ALA A 171 -12.81 1.19 -6.44
C ALA A 171 -14.18 1.86 -6.43
N ARG A 172 -14.44 2.74 -5.46
CA ARG A 172 -15.66 3.55 -5.33
C ARG A 172 -15.28 5.02 -5.26
N LEU A 173 -15.56 5.74 -6.33
CA LEU A 173 -15.32 7.17 -6.46
C LEU A 173 -16.60 7.93 -6.14
N THR A 174 -16.57 8.76 -5.10
CA THR A 174 -17.70 9.62 -4.74
C THR A 174 -17.49 11.01 -5.31
N LEU A 175 -18.47 11.47 -6.08
CA LEU A 175 -18.48 12.76 -6.77
C LEU A 175 -19.71 13.57 -6.34
N SER A 176 -19.60 14.88 -6.42
CA SER A 176 -20.75 15.79 -6.33
C SER A 176 -20.66 16.83 -7.42
N VAL A 177 -21.79 17.28 -7.96
CA VAL A 177 -21.80 18.40 -8.89
C VAL A 177 -21.28 19.66 -8.18
N GLN A 178 -20.29 20.32 -8.77
CA GLN A 178 -19.77 21.61 -8.31
C GLN A 178 -20.49 22.76 -9.00
N SER A 179 -20.67 22.68 -10.31
CA SER A 179 -21.33 23.69 -11.14
C SER A 179 -21.87 23.06 -12.41
N ILE A 180 -22.61 23.83 -13.20
CA ILE A 180 -23.07 23.44 -14.53
C ILE A 180 -22.38 24.37 -15.53
N SER A 181 -21.81 23.80 -16.59
CA SER A 181 -21.19 24.59 -17.65
C SER A 181 -22.24 25.43 -18.38
N PRO A 182 -22.04 26.76 -18.49
CA PRO A 182 -22.96 27.62 -19.23
C PRO A 182 -22.90 27.39 -20.74
N LEU A 183 -21.83 26.76 -21.26
CA LEU A 183 -21.62 26.56 -22.69
C LEU A 183 -22.38 25.36 -23.26
N ASN A 184 -22.45 24.26 -22.51
CA ASN A 184 -23.00 22.98 -22.99
C ASN A 184 -23.98 22.32 -22.01
N GLY A 185 -24.32 22.98 -20.89
CA GLY A 185 -25.28 22.50 -19.90
C GLY A 185 -24.84 21.26 -19.11
N ARG A 186 -23.59 20.78 -19.28
CA ARG A 186 -23.10 19.58 -18.60
C ARG A 186 -22.50 19.92 -17.23
N PRO A 187 -22.68 19.05 -16.22
CA PRO A 187 -22.16 19.28 -14.88
C PRO A 187 -20.64 19.18 -14.81
N PHE A 188 -20.01 20.06 -14.04
CA PHE A 188 -18.64 19.87 -13.54
C PHE A 188 -18.67 19.15 -12.21
N TYR A 189 -17.81 18.16 -12.04
CA TYR A 189 -17.77 17.33 -10.84
C TYR A 189 -16.62 17.71 -9.91
N ARG A 190 -16.91 17.70 -8.62
CA ARG A 190 -15.93 17.78 -7.53
C ARG A 190 -15.77 16.41 -6.89
N PHE A 191 -14.52 16.03 -6.67
CA PHE A 191 -14.12 14.86 -5.89
C PHE A 191 -14.54 14.98 -4.42
N ARG A 192 -15.08 13.91 -3.84
CA ARG A 192 -15.45 13.84 -2.42
C ARG A 192 -14.75 12.74 -1.65
N GLY A 193 -14.41 11.65 -2.33
CA GLY A 193 -13.72 10.54 -1.71
C GLY A 193 -13.50 9.39 -2.69
N LEU A 194 -12.60 8.51 -2.31
CA LEU A 194 -12.27 7.30 -3.05
C LEU A 194 -11.98 6.19 -2.06
N SER A 195 -12.60 5.04 -2.25
CA SER A 195 -12.25 3.85 -1.49
C SER A 195 -11.96 2.68 -2.40
N TYR A 196 -11.10 1.79 -1.94
CA TYR A 196 -10.72 0.56 -2.60
C TYR A 196 -11.02 -0.59 -1.64
N GLU A 197 -11.75 -1.58 -2.13
CA GLU A 197 -11.96 -2.86 -1.45
C GLU A 197 -11.37 -3.94 -2.35
N LEU A 198 -10.34 -4.61 -1.85
CA LEU A 198 -9.46 -5.49 -2.59
C LEU A 198 -9.35 -6.83 -1.87
N SER A 199 -9.20 -7.91 -2.63
CA SER A 199 -8.86 -9.23 -2.13
C SER A 199 -7.76 -9.83 -3.01
N ALA A 200 -7.06 -10.85 -2.50
CA ALA A 200 -6.31 -11.70 -3.41
C ALA A 200 -7.26 -12.22 -4.49
N ALA A 201 -6.75 -12.38 -5.71
CA ALA A 201 -7.44 -13.27 -6.63
C ALA A 201 -7.55 -14.62 -5.91
N ALA A 202 -8.70 -15.29 -6.01
CA ALA A 202 -8.68 -16.73 -5.82
C ALA A 202 -7.69 -17.21 -6.88
N ASP A 203 -6.46 -17.56 -6.47
CA ASP A 203 -5.59 -18.34 -7.32
C ASP A 203 -6.48 -19.49 -7.74
N THR A 204 -6.80 -19.52 -9.03
CA THR A 204 -7.26 -20.75 -9.66
C THR A 204 -6.08 -21.66 -9.41
N LEU A 205 -6.20 -22.47 -8.36
CA LEU A 205 -5.36 -23.61 -8.08
C LEU A 205 -5.52 -24.51 -9.31
N ASP A 206 -4.83 -24.16 -10.38
CA ASP A 206 -4.56 -25.05 -11.48
C ASP A 206 -3.76 -26.18 -10.87
N LYS A 207 -4.43 -27.33 -10.85
CA LYS A 207 -3.95 -28.63 -10.43
C LYS A 207 -2.75 -29.07 -11.26
#